data_AF-A0A2Z4MR76-F1
#
_entry.id   AF-A0A2Z4MR76-F1
#
_cell.length_a   1.000
_cell.length_b   1.000
_cell.length_c   1.000
_cell.angle_alpha   90.00
_cell.angle_beta   90.00
_cell.angle_gamma   90.00
#
_symmetry.space_group_name_H-M   'P 1'
#
loop_
_entity.id
_entity.type
_entity.pdbx_description
1 polymer ?
#
loop_
_entity_poly.entity_id
_entity_poly.type
_entity_poly.pdbx_seq_one_letter_code
_entity_poly.pdbx_strand_id
1 'polypeptide(L)'
;MANVGPDIVGYVIIGVADNDVAAKRVEAIYGTSSTLFNKFHITGIQGEASKYKNGLDSYFQFIIQRIASMPISEADKNQISRNIKLINYYEKSILIFQIESRNEPSLYDGKYYIRKGPNNDPIPPEEYPNLFRRFFV
;
A
#
# COMPACT_ATOMS: atom_id res chain seq x y z
N MET A 1 -5.87 -7.33 3.00
CA MET A 1 -5.80 -6.40 4.14
C MET A 1 -7.20 -5.97 4.55
N ALA A 2 -7.99 -5.33 3.68
CA ALA A 2 -9.41 -5.01 3.99
C ALA A 2 -10.33 -6.24 4.19
N ASN A 3 -9.95 -7.40 3.65
CA ASN A 3 -10.76 -8.64 3.69
C ASN A 3 -10.34 -9.61 4.81
N VAL A 4 -9.74 -9.12 5.89
CA VAL A 4 -9.30 -9.97 7.02
C VAL A 4 -10.44 -10.18 8.04
N GLY A 5 -11.21 -9.12 8.33
CA GLY A 5 -12.28 -9.08 9.33
C GLY A 5 -12.61 -7.63 9.70
N PRO A 6 -13.66 -7.36 10.51
CA PRO A 6 -14.12 -6.01 10.84
C PRO A 6 -13.10 -5.29 11.73
N ASP A 7 -13.05 -3.97 11.63
CA ASP A 7 -12.25 -3.06 12.47
C ASP A 7 -10.73 -3.34 12.44
N ILE A 8 -10.25 -4.03 11.40
CA ILE A 8 -8.82 -4.30 11.21
C ILE A 8 -8.19 -3.20 10.37
N VAL A 9 -7.16 -2.57 10.91
CA VAL A 9 -6.35 -1.58 10.20
C VAL A 9 -5.17 -2.25 9.50
N GLY A 10 -5.06 -2.02 8.19
CA GLY A 10 -3.95 -2.47 7.35
C GLY A 10 -3.09 -1.30 6.88
N TYR A 11 -1.78 -1.54 6.79
CA TYR A 11 -0.80 -0.57 6.33
C TYR A 11 -0.02 -1.09 5.11
N VAL A 12 0.24 -0.19 4.16
CA VAL A 12 1.23 -0.40 3.10
C VAL A 12 2.25 0.73 3.18
N ILE A 13 3.52 0.39 3.30
CA ILE A 13 4.61 1.35 3.43
C ILE A 13 5.48 1.25 2.17
N ILE A 14 5.62 2.35 1.45
CA ILE A 14 6.46 2.46 0.24
C ILE A 14 7.71 3.28 0.57
N GLY A 15 8.86 2.85 0.05
CA GLY A 15 10.17 3.40 0.38
C GLY A 15 10.94 2.55 1.39
N VAL A 16 10.56 1.26 1.53
CA VAL A 16 11.23 0.28 2.38
C VAL A 16 11.50 -0.98 1.55
N ALA A 17 12.76 -1.39 1.48
CA ALA A 17 13.19 -2.64 0.89
C ALA A 17 13.34 -3.73 1.97
N ASP A 18 12.95 -4.94 1.61
CA ASP A 18 12.93 -6.14 2.45
C ASP A 18 14.30 -6.82 2.56
N ASN A 19 15.18 -6.60 1.58
CA ASN A 19 16.51 -7.19 1.53
C ASN A 19 17.54 -6.27 0.84
N ASP A 20 18.83 -6.57 1.06
CA ASP A 20 19.95 -5.82 0.48
C ASP A 20 19.93 -5.74 -1.04
N VAL A 21 19.47 -6.81 -1.72
CA VAL A 21 19.46 -6.86 -3.19
C VAL A 21 18.47 -5.84 -3.74
N ALA A 22 17.27 -5.76 -3.15
CA ALA A 22 16.28 -4.75 -3.49
C ALA A 22 16.79 -3.33 -3.17
N ALA A 23 17.42 -3.13 -2.01
CA ALA A 23 17.98 -1.84 -1.62
C ALA A 23 19.05 -1.35 -2.62
N LYS A 24 20.03 -2.21 -2.97
CA LYS A 24 21.07 -1.89 -3.95
C LYS A 24 20.51 -1.63 -5.34
N ARG A 25 19.45 -2.32 -5.73
CA ARG A 25 18.76 -2.06 -7.01
C ARG A 25 18.13 -0.66 -7.03
N VAL A 26 17.48 -0.24 -5.94
CA VAL A 26 16.92 1.11 -5.82
C VAL A 26 18.04 2.16 -5.91
N GLU A 27 19.15 1.94 -5.19
CA GLU A 27 20.31 2.82 -5.25
C GLU A 27 20.90 2.91 -6.66
N ALA A 28 21.04 1.80 -7.39
CA ALA A 28 21.55 1.79 -8.75
C ALA A 28 20.64 2.52 -9.76
N ILE A 29 19.31 2.45 -9.58
CA ILE A 29 18.34 3.04 -10.51
C ILE A 29 18.16 4.56 -10.27
N TYR A 30 18.27 4.98 -9.01
CA TYR A 30 17.89 6.33 -8.57
C TYR A 30 18.99 7.12 -7.84
N GLY A 31 20.17 6.53 -7.63
CA GLY A 31 21.29 7.17 -6.93
C GLY A 31 21.03 7.46 -5.45
N THR A 32 19.98 6.87 -4.86
CA THR A 32 19.58 7.12 -3.47
C THR A 32 20.03 5.96 -2.59
N SER A 33 20.97 6.21 -1.68
CA SER A 33 21.43 5.22 -0.71
C SER A 33 20.31 4.83 0.27
N SER A 34 20.32 3.59 0.73
CA SER A 34 19.38 3.12 1.75
C SER A 34 19.95 3.29 3.17
N THR A 35 19.08 3.54 4.15
CA THR A 35 19.43 3.50 5.58
C THR A 35 18.97 2.17 6.16
N LEU A 36 19.89 1.35 6.68
CA LEU A 36 19.53 0.10 7.36
C LEU A 36 18.88 0.42 8.72
N PHE A 37 17.69 -0.11 8.94
CA PHE A 37 16.99 -0.04 10.21
C PHE A 37 16.39 -1.40 10.56
N ASN A 38 16.85 -1.99 11.67
CA ASN A 38 16.59 -3.39 12.02
C ASN A 38 16.95 -4.36 10.87
N LYS A 39 15.95 -5.00 10.27
CA LYS A 39 16.09 -5.95 9.15
C LYS A 39 15.67 -5.35 7.81
N PHE A 40 15.33 -4.06 7.78
CA PHE A 40 14.77 -3.40 6.61
C PHE A 40 15.67 -2.27 6.13
N HIS A 41 15.64 -2.01 4.84
CA HIS A 41 16.38 -0.92 4.22
C HIS A 41 15.42 0.21 3.88
N ILE A 42 15.56 1.34 4.56
CA ILE A 42 14.78 2.53 4.25
C ILE A 42 15.40 3.20 3.02
N THR A 43 14.77 3.05 1.87
CA THR A 43 15.25 3.62 0.60
C THR A 43 14.67 5.01 0.34
N GLY A 44 13.46 5.26 0.85
CA GLY A 44 12.66 6.42 0.48
C GLY A 44 12.11 6.36 -0.95
N ILE A 45 11.34 7.39 -1.30
CA ILE A 45 10.70 7.56 -2.62
C ILE A 45 11.21 8.79 -3.39
N GLN A 46 12.16 9.55 -2.84
CA GLN A 46 12.63 10.78 -3.50
C GLN A 46 13.24 10.53 -4.88
N GLY A 47 14.01 9.46 -5.01
CA GLY A 47 14.67 9.11 -6.26
C GLY A 47 13.69 8.84 -7.41
N GLU A 48 12.63 8.06 -7.16
CA GLU A 48 11.58 7.80 -8.15
C GLU A 48 10.72 9.03 -8.42
N ALA A 49 10.40 9.80 -7.39
CA ALA A 49 9.60 11.02 -7.51
C ALA A 49 10.29 12.07 -8.38
N SER A 50 11.58 12.31 -8.15
CA SER A 50 12.40 13.22 -8.95
C SER A 50 12.53 12.74 -10.40
N LYS A 51 12.72 11.44 -10.62
CA LYS A 51 12.93 10.87 -11.96
C LYS A 51 11.66 10.87 -12.82
N TYR A 52 10.50 10.58 -12.24
CA TYR A 52 9.28 10.31 -13.02
C TYR A 52 8.19 11.37 -12.89
N LYS A 53 8.22 12.20 -11.85
CA LYS A 53 7.13 13.13 -11.53
C LYS A 53 7.61 14.52 -11.12
N ASN A 54 8.86 14.91 -11.40
CA ASN A 54 9.41 16.24 -11.06
C ASN A 54 9.41 16.55 -9.55
N GLY A 55 9.54 15.54 -8.71
CA GLY A 55 9.66 15.69 -7.25
C GLY A 55 8.49 15.14 -6.47
N LEU A 56 8.59 15.26 -5.13
CA LEU A 56 7.71 14.59 -4.18
C LEU A 56 6.26 15.06 -4.25
N ASP A 57 6.01 16.36 -4.37
CA ASP A 57 4.65 16.90 -4.35
C ASP A 57 3.85 16.40 -5.55
N SER A 58 4.43 16.51 -6.75
CA SER A 58 3.83 16.01 -7.97
C SER A 58 3.69 14.49 -8.00
N TYR A 59 4.64 13.76 -7.39
CA TYR A 59 4.50 12.32 -7.20
C TYR A 59 3.34 11.96 -6.26
N PHE A 60 3.21 12.66 -5.14
CA PHE A 60 2.12 12.47 -4.19
C PHE A 60 0.76 12.76 -4.84
N GLN A 61 0.63 13.88 -5.55
CA GLN A 61 -0.58 14.21 -6.31
C GLN A 61 -0.91 13.14 -7.35
N PHE A 62 0.10 12.62 -8.06
CA PHE A 62 -0.08 11.51 -8.97
C PHE A 62 -0.65 10.26 -8.26
N ILE A 63 -0.12 9.89 -7.08
CA ILE A 63 -0.65 8.76 -6.32
C ILE A 63 -2.12 8.98 -5.92
N ILE A 64 -2.49 10.18 -5.44
CA ILE A 64 -3.88 10.51 -5.09
C ILE A 64 -4.80 10.32 -6.31
N GLN A 65 -4.40 10.84 -7.48
CA GLN A 65 -5.15 10.67 -8.72
C GLN A 65 -5.26 9.19 -9.15
N ARG A 66 -4.21 8.39 -8.90
CA ARG A 66 -4.25 6.95 -9.16
C ARG A 66 -5.22 6.24 -8.24
N ILE A 67 -5.27 6.57 -6.94
CA ILE A 67 -6.26 5.99 -6.01
C ILE A 67 -7.68 6.30 -6.49
N ALA A 68 -7.94 7.56 -6.90
CA ALA A 68 -9.26 7.98 -7.37
C ALA A 68 -9.76 7.18 -8.59
N SER A 69 -8.84 6.73 -9.45
CA SER A 69 -9.15 5.93 -10.65
C SER A 69 -9.14 4.41 -10.43
N MET A 70 -8.88 3.92 -9.21
CA MET A 70 -8.89 2.47 -8.95
C MET A 70 -10.30 1.88 -9.00
N PRO A 71 -10.45 0.61 -9.43
CA PRO A 71 -11.74 -0.09 -9.46
C PRO A 71 -12.11 -0.65 -8.07
N ILE A 72 -12.21 0.22 -7.07
CA ILE A 72 -12.62 -0.10 -5.69
C ILE A 72 -13.81 0.77 -5.27
N SER A 73 -14.42 0.48 -4.13
CA SER A 73 -15.54 1.28 -3.62
C SER A 73 -15.14 2.74 -3.36
N GLU A 74 -16.04 3.69 -3.61
CA GLU A 74 -15.79 5.11 -3.31
C GLU A 74 -15.46 5.35 -1.83
N ALA A 75 -16.07 4.57 -0.93
CA ALA A 75 -15.75 4.61 0.48
C ALA A 75 -14.29 4.19 0.78
N ASP A 76 -13.76 3.16 0.10
CA ASP A 76 -12.35 2.75 0.23
C ASP A 76 -11.42 3.80 -0.37
N LYS A 77 -11.75 4.37 -1.54
CA LYS A 77 -10.97 5.46 -2.15
C LYS A 77 -10.84 6.65 -1.19
N ASN A 78 -11.97 7.09 -0.63
CA ASN A 78 -12.02 8.22 0.30
C ASN A 78 -11.21 7.93 1.57
N GLN A 79 -11.35 6.72 2.13
CA GLN A 79 -10.62 6.34 3.34
C GLN A 79 -9.11 6.28 3.10
N ILE A 80 -8.65 5.63 2.03
CA ILE A 80 -7.23 5.56 1.67
C ILE A 80 -6.69 6.98 1.42
N SER A 81 -7.38 7.78 0.62
CA SER A 81 -6.94 9.13 0.24
C SER A 81 -6.88 10.08 1.43
N ARG A 82 -7.78 9.92 2.41
CA ARG A 82 -7.76 10.70 3.66
C ARG A 82 -6.62 10.29 4.59
N ASN A 83 -6.30 8.99 4.64
CA ASN A 83 -5.39 8.44 5.63
C ASN A 83 -3.95 8.28 5.11
N ILE A 84 -3.71 8.49 3.81
CA ILE A 84 -2.37 8.41 3.23
C ILE A 84 -1.45 9.50 3.81
N LYS A 85 -0.22 9.13 4.14
CA LYS A 85 0.77 10.04 4.74
C LYS A 85 2.09 9.97 4.00
N LEU A 86 2.65 11.14 3.68
CA LEU A 86 4.04 11.28 3.26
C LEU A 86 4.84 11.75 4.48
N ILE A 87 5.72 10.91 5.00
CA ILE A 87 6.54 11.21 6.19
C ILE A 87 8.02 11.27 5.82
N ASN A 88 8.81 11.98 6.63
CA ASN A 88 10.26 11.90 6.58
C ASN A 88 10.76 10.99 7.71
N TYR A 89 11.60 10.02 7.37
CA TYR A 89 12.21 9.09 8.30
C TYR A 89 13.65 8.82 7.88
N TYR A 90 14.62 9.14 8.74
CA TYR A 90 16.06 9.09 8.40
C TYR A 90 16.41 9.86 7.11
N GLU A 91 15.85 11.05 6.92
CA GLU A 91 16.02 11.88 5.71
C GLU A 91 15.47 11.23 4.42
N LYS A 92 14.72 10.14 4.56
CA LYS A 92 14.03 9.43 3.48
C LYS A 92 12.54 9.73 3.54
N SER A 93 11.95 10.09 2.41
CA SER A 93 10.52 10.30 2.28
C SER A 93 9.86 8.95 2.10
N ILE A 94 8.90 8.60 2.96
CA ILE A 94 8.19 7.33 2.97
C ILE A 94 6.71 7.60 2.81
N LEU A 95 6.04 6.80 1.98
CA LEU A 95 4.60 6.90 1.77
C LEU A 95 3.88 5.76 2.52
N ILE A 96 2.91 6.11 3.34
CA ILE A 96 2.12 5.16 4.13
C ILE A 96 0.67 5.23 3.67
N PHE A 97 0.16 4.13 3.15
CA PHE A 97 -1.27 3.92 2.94
C PHE A 97 -1.84 3.22 4.16
N GLN A 98 -3.02 3.65 4.57
CA GLN A 98 -3.78 3.03 5.65
C GLN A 98 -5.20 2.80 5.18
N ILE A 99 -5.71 1.60 5.41
CA ILE A 99 -7.11 1.23 5.18
C ILE A 99 -7.62 0.49 6.41
N GLU A 100 -8.86 0.75 6.78
CA GLU A 100 -9.54 0.10 7.89
C GLU A 100 -10.72 -0.70 7.33
N SER A 101 -10.71 -1.98 7.67
CA SER A 101 -11.73 -2.93 7.23
C SER A 101 -13.06 -2.55 7.86
N ARG A 102 -14.09 -2.41 7.03
CA ARG A 102 -15.45 -2.11 7.49
C ARG A 102 -16.18 -3.39 7.90
N ASN A 103 -17.47 -3.28 8.19
CA ASN A 103 -18.38 -4.40 8.48
C ASN A 103 -18.77 -5.20 7.22
N GLU A 104 -18.06 -5.00 6.11
CA GLU A 104 -18.27 -5.67 4.84
C GLU A 104 -16.92 -5.88 4.14
N PRO A 105 -16.77 -6.95 3.35
CA PRO A 105 -15.57 -7.15 2.54
C PRO A 105 -15.47 -6.14 1.39
N SER A 106 -14.27 -5.65 1.13
CA SER A 106 -13.94 -4.80 -0.01
C SER A 106 -13.72 -5.61 -1.30
N LEU A 107 -14.26 -5.08 -2.40
CA LEU A 107 -14.06 -5.57 -3.75
C LEU A 107 -12.93 -4.82 -4.45
N TYR A 108 -12.22 -5.53 -5.33
CA TYR A 108 -11.33 -4.94 -6.33
C TYR A 108 -11.73 -5.48 -7.70
N ASP A 109 -12.14 -4.60 -8.60
CA ASP A 109 -12.56 -4.93 -9.96
C ASP A 109 -13.62 -6.06 -10.00
N GLY A 110 -14.64 -5.93 -9.14
CA GLY A 110 -15.75 -6.88 -9.04
C GLY A 110 -15.39 -8.24 -8.40
N LYS A 111 -14.18 -8.43 -7.89
CA LYS A 111 -13.75 -9.69 -7.25
C LYS A 111 -13.27 -9.49 -5.82
N TYR A 112 -13.46 -10.52 -4.99
CA TYR A 112 -12.88 -10.56 -3.66
C TYR A 112 -11.48 -11.17 -3.69
N TYR A 113 -10.58 -10.57 -2.93
CA TYR A 113 -9.22 -11.06 -2.74
C TYR A 113 -8.93 -11.26 -1.27
N ILE A 114 -8.18 -12.29 -0.92
CA ILE A 114 -7.60 -12.47 0.42
C ILE A 114 -6.09 -12.49 0.33
N ARG A 115 -5.47 -11.94 1.38
CA ARG A 115 -4.02 -12.01 1.54
C ARG A 115 -3.66 -13.36 2.17
N LYS A 116 -2.76 -14.11 1.53
CA LYS A 116 -2.13 -15.32 2.08
C LYS A 116 -0.62 -15.10 2.08
N GLY A 117 -0.05 -14.82 3.26
CA GLY A 117 1.35 -14.42 3.37
C GLY A 117 1.65 -13.14 2.57
N PRO A 118 2.60 -13.15 1.62
CA PRO A 118 2.89 -11.98 0.77
C PRO A 118 1.90 -11.81 -0.40
N ASN A 119 1.14 -12.85 -0.76
CA ASN A 119 0.33 -12.89 -1.97
C ASN A 119 -1.12 -12.43 -1.72
N ASN A 120 -1.77 -11.95 -2.78
CA ASN A 120 -3.21 -11.68 -2.80
C ASN A 120 -3.86 -12.60 -3.83
N ASP A 121 -4.72 -13.51 -3.36
CA ASP A 121 -5.38 -14.50 -4.22
C ASP A 121 -6.86 -14.15 -4.40
N PRO A 122 -7.41 -14.26 -5.62
CA PRO A 122 -8.84 -14.13 -5.83
C PRO A 122 -9.58 -15.27 -5.12
N ILE A 123 -10.75 -14.96 -4.56
CA ILE A 123 -11.62 -15.93 -3.92
C ILE A 123 -12.65 -16.40 -4.95
N PRO A 124 -12.86 -17.71 -5.13
CA PRO A 124 -13.92 -18.21 -5.99
C PRO A 124 -15.29 -18.15 -5.26
N PRO A 125 -16.42 -18.09 -6.00
CA PRO A 125 -17.75 -17.87 -5.40
C PRO A 125 -18.14 -18.85 -4.28
N GLU A 126 -17.71 -20.11 -4.36
CA GLU A 126 -17.94 -21.14 -3.35
C GLU A 126 -17.36 -20.79 -1.97
N GLU A 127 -16.34 -19.94 -1.90
CA GLU A 127 -15.68 -19.51 -0.67
C GLU A 127 -16.20 -18.16 -0.13
N TYR A 128 -17.12 -17.50 -0.84
CA TYR A 128 -17.72 -16.24 -0.38
C TYR A 128 -18.39 -16.36 1.00
N PRO A 129 -19.13 -17.44 1.33
CA PRO A 129 -19.69 -17.59 2.68
C PRO A 129 -18.63 -17.55 3.79
N ASN A 130 -17.45 -18.13 3.54
CA ASN A 130 -16.34 -18.13 4.51
C ASN A 130 -15.72 -16.74 4.67
N LEU A 131 -15.66 -15.96 3.59
CA LEU A 131 -15.24 -14.56 3.68
C LEU A 131 -16.26 -13.74 4.48
N PHE A 132 -17.54 -13.83 4.11
CA PHE A 132 -18.61 -13.01 4.68
C PHE A 132 -18.79 -13.26 6.18
N ARG A 133 -18.68 -14.53 6.61
CA ARG A 133 -18.70 -14.89 8.04
C ARG A 133 -17.65 -14.16 8.89
N ARG A 134 -16.55 -13.67 8.30
CA ARG A 134 -15.54 -12.91 9.06
C ARG A 134 -16.06 -11.56 9.51
N PHE A 135 -17.08 -11.03 8.85
CA PHE A 135 -17.62 -9.68 9.04
C PHE A 135 -18.92 -9.64 9.84
N PHE A 136 -19.53 -10.80 10.08
CA PHE A 136 -20.69 -10.93 10.97
C PHE A 136 -20.21 -11.52 12.30
N VAL A 137 -20.02 -10.64 13.29
CA VAL A 137 -19.82 -11.00 14.71
C VAL A 137 -21.08 -10.67 15.47
#